data_AF-A0A8T3VIR5-F1
#
_entry.id   AF-A0A8T3VIR5-F1
#
_cell.length_a   1.000
_cell.length_b   1.000
_cell.length_c   1.000
_cell.angle_alpha   90.00
_cell.angle_beta   90.00
_cell.angle_gamma   90.00
#
_symmetry.space_group_name_H-M   'P 1'
#
loop_
_entity.id
_entity.type
_entity.pdbx_description
1 polymer ?
#
loop_
_entity_poly.entity_id
_entity_poly.type
_entity_poly.pdbx_seq_one_letter_code
_entity_poly.pdbx_strand_id
1 'polypeptide(L)' 'METKIREFRHIKGLTQQELADAAGVTRQTINALENARYNPSLLLAYKITKILDKESIEDVFIMDEGDQE' A
#
# COMPACT_ATOMS: atom_id res chain seq x y z
N MET A 1 -2.07 -11.84 3.30
CA MET A 1 -2.27 -10.42 2.92
C MET A 1 -1.67 -10.10 1.56
N GLU A 2 -2.50 -9.99 0.53
CA GLU A 2 -2.11 -9.50 -0.80
C GLU A 2 -2.26 -7.96 -0.86
N THR A 3 -1.50 -7.26 -1.73
CA THR A 3 -1.68 -5.81 -1.94
C THR A 3 -1.74 -5.43 -3.42
N LYS A 4 -2.61 -4.49 -3.76
CA LYS A 4 -2.75 -3.88 -5.10
C LYS A 4 -2.00 -2.55 -5.23
N ILE A 5 -1.09 -2.26 -4.30
CA ILE A 5 -0.30 -1.02 -4.30
C ILE A 5 0.46 -0.86 -5.62
N ARG A 6 1.15 -1.92 -6.06
CA ARG A 6 1.95 -1.90 -7.29
C ARG A 6 1.09 -1.57 -8.50
N GLU A 7 -0.06 -2.23 -8.62
CA GLU A 7 -1.01 -2.02 -9.72
C GLU A 7 -1.47 -0.56 -9.79
N PHE A 8 -2.03 -0.03 -8.69
CA PHE A 8 -2.54 1.35 -8.69
C PHE A 8 -1.43 2.38 -8.81
N ARG A 9 -0.25 2.11 -8.25
CA ARG A 9 0.91 2.98 -8.41
C ARG A 9 1.30 3.10 -9.88
N HIS A 10 1.31 1.99 -10.63
CA HIS A 10 1.59 2.01 -12.07
C HIS A 10 0.49 2.70 -12.88
N ILE A 11 -0.79 2.49 -12.53
CA ILE A 11 -1.92 3.21 -13.17
C ILE A 11 -1.77 4.72 -13.00
N LYS A 12 -1.30 5.17 -11.83
CA LYS A 12 -1.03 6.60 -11.57
C LYS A 12 0.31 7.10 -12.13
N GLY A 13 1.11 6.24 -12.77
CA GLY A 13 2.44 6.61 -13.28
C GLY A 13 3.47 6.93 -12.19
N LEU A 14 3.23 6.50 -10.95
CA LEU A 14 4.11 6.79 -9.81
C LEU A 14 5.25 5.77 -9.72
N THR A 15 6.42 6.23 -9.30
CA THR A 15 7.52 5.38 -8.84
C THR A 15 7.35 5.01 -7.36
N GLN A 16 8.05 3.98 -6.89
CA GLN A 16 8.04 3.63 -5.47
C GLN A 16 8.55 4.77 -4.58
N GLN A 17 9.48 5.59 -5.08
CA GLN A 17 10.02 6.74 -4.36
C GLN A 17 8.97 7.83 -4.20
N GLU A 18 8.26 8.19 -5.28
CA GLU A 18 7.21 9.22 -5.22
C GLU A 18 6.06 8.82 -4.30
N LEU A 19 5.65 7.55 -4.31
CA LEU A 19 4.65 7.06 -3.35
C LEU A 19 5.17 7.11 -1.91
N ALA A 20 6.45 6.80 -1.70
CA ALA A 20 7.08 6.84 -0.37
C ALA A 20 7.13 8.28 0.17
N ASP A 21 7.55 9.23 -0.67
CA ASP A 21 7.62 10.65 -0.33
C ASP A 21 6.24 11.20 0.02
N ALA A 22 5.22 10.86 -0.79
CA ALA A 22 3.83 11.26 -0.53
C ALA A 22 3.25 10.63 0.76
N ALA A 23 3.61 9.38 1.07
CA ALA A 23 3.15 8.69 2.27
C ALA A 23 3.97 9.06 3.53
N GLY A 24 5.11 9.75 3.36
CA GLY A 24 6.03 10.10 4.45
C GLY A 24 6.78 8.89 5.00
N VAL A 25 7.12 7.93 4.15
CA VAL A 25 7.86 6.71 4.51
C VAL A 25 9.06 6.52 3.59
N THR A 26 9.87 5.48 3.83
CA THR A 26 11.00 5.17 2.96
C THR A 26 10.54 4.38 1.72
N ARG A 27 11.30 4.45 0.62
CA ARG A 27 11.10 3.57 -0.55
C ARG A 27 11.12 2.09 -0.18
N GLN A 28 11.94 1.71 0.80
CA GLN A 28 12.01 0.34 1.31
C GLN A 28 10.69 -0.09 1.97
N THR A 29 10.02 0.83 2.69
CA THR A 29 8.68 0.59 3.26
C THR A 29 7.67 0.30 2.16
N ILE A 30 7.63 1.10 1.09
CA ILE A 30 6.75 0.85 -0.05
C ILE A 30 7.07 -0.49 -0.71
N ASN A 31 8.35 -0.80 -0.92
CA ASN A 31 8.76 -2.08 -1.48
C ASN A 31 8.34 -3.27 -0.58
N ALA A 32 8.47 -3.14 0.75
CA ALA A 32 8.03 -4.18 1.68
C ALA A 32 6.51 -4.39 1.61
N LEU A 33 5.73 -3.31 1.53
CA LEU A 33 4.27 -3.34 1.39
C LEU A 33 3.85 -3.99 0.07
N GLU A 34 4.43 -3.61 -1.06
CA GLU A 34 4.12 -4.21 -2.37
C GLU A 34 4.41 -5.71 -2.43
N ASN A 35 5.31 -6.20 -1.59
CA ASN A 35 5.67 -7.62 -1.50
C ASN A 35 5.06 -8.31 -0.27
N ALA A 36 4.08 -7.68 0.39
CA ALA A 36 3.39 -8.23 1.57
C ALA A 36 4.32 -8.63 2.74
N ARG A 37 5.49 -7.99 2.86
CA ARG A 37 6.49 -8.29 3.91
C ARG A 37 6.37 -7.42 5.15
N TYR A 38 5.37 -6.54 5.20
CA TYR A 38 5.17 -5.58 6.27
C TYR A 38 3.69 -5.31 6.46
N ASN A 39 3.21 -5.40 7.70
CA ASN A 39 1.86 -4.99 8.06
C ASN A 39 1.85 -3.49 8.42
N PRO A 40 1.22 -2.62 7.60
CA PRO A 40 1.17 -1.20 7.88
C PRO A 40 0.30 -0.88 9.11
N SER A 41 0.55 0.25 9.75
CA SER A 41 -0.46 0.82 10.65
C SER A 41 -1.69 1.26 9.86
N LEU A 42 -2.86 1.30 10.52
CA LEU A 42 -4.11 1.77 9.90
C LEU A 42 -3.95 3.17 9.26
N LEU A 43 -3.19 4.06 9.92
CA LEU A 43 -2.93 5.40 9.41
C LEU A 43 -2.11 5.38 8.10
N LEU A 44 -1.10 4.51 8.02
CA LEU A 44 -0.30 4.36 6.81
C LEU A 44 -1.12 3.74 5.67
N ALA A 45 -1.89 2.70 5.98
CA ALA A 45 -2.80 2.07 5.01
C ALA A 45 -3.80 3.10 4.46
N TYR A 46 -4.41 3.91 5.33
CA TYR A 46 -5.32 4.99 4.93
C TYR A 46 -4.63 6.02 4.03
N LYS A 47 -3.44 6.51 4.40
CA LYS A 47 -2.68 7.48 3.59
C LYS A 47 -2.39 6.93 2.19
N ILE A 48 -1.84 5.72 2.11
CA ILE A 48 -1.51 5.08 0.83
C ILE A 48 -2.76 4.92 -0.03
N THR A 49 -3.87 4.49 0.57
CA THR A 49 -5.16 4.36 -0.10
C THR A 49 -5.61 5.67 -0.75
N LYS A 50 -5.49 6.79 -0.02
CA LYS A 50 -5.84 8.12 -0.55
C LYS A 50 -4.86 8.60 -1.62
N ILE A 51 -3.56 8.33 -1.49
CA ILE A 51 -2.58 8.68 -2.53
C ILE A 51 -2.84 7.89 -3.83
N LEU A 52 -3.37 6.67 -3.73
CA LEU A 52 -3.71 5.81 -4.86
C LEU A 52 -5.10 6.05 -5.44
N ASP A 53 -5.81 7.11 -5.02
CA ASP A 53 -7.18 7.46 -5.41
C ASP A 53 -8.18 6.30 -5.21
N LYS A 54 -8.11 5.66 -4.03
CA LYS A 54 -9.06 4.62 -3.62
C LYS A 54 -9.95 5.09 -2.47
N GLU A 55 -11.17 4.55 -2.45
CA GLU A 55 -12.16 4.92 -1.45
C GLU A 55 -11.89 4.17 -0.16
N SER A 56 -11.64 2.86 -0.26
CA SER A 56 -11.52 1.92 0.86
C SER A 56 -10.12 1.30 0.96
N ILE A 57 -9.70 0.96 2.17
CA ILE A 57 -8.41 0.27 2.42
C ILE A 57 -8.41 -1.11 1.76
N GLU A 58 -9.56 -1.77 1.77
CA GLU A 58 -9.83 -3.08 1.20
C GLU A 58 -9.67 -3.11 -0.34
N ASP A 59 -9.75 -1.95 -1.00
CA ASP A 59 -9.44 -1.84 -2.44
C ASP A 59 -7.95 -2.10 -2.70
N VAL A 60 -7.09 -1.73 -1.75
CA VAL A 60 -5.62 -1.72 -1.86
C VAL A 60 -4.97 -2.87 -1.09
N PHE A 61 -5.53 -3.24 0.05
CA PHE A 61 -4.98 -4.18 1.02
C PHE A 61 -5.97 -5.33 1.19
N ILE A 62 -5.65 -6.49 0.62
CA ILE A 62 -6.50 -7.67 0.62
C ILE A 62 -6.08 -8.53 1.80
N MET A 63 -6.92 -8.58 2.83
CA MET A 63 -6.75 -9.52 3.93
C MET A 63 -7.24 -10.89 3.46
N ASP A 64 -6.38 -11.91 3.56
CA ASP A 64 -6.83 -13.28 3.39
C ASP A 64 -7.55 -13.70 4.68
N GLU A 65 -8.68 -14.39 4.56
CA GLU A 65 -9.45 -14.90 5.71
C GLU A 65 -8.61 -15.85 6.61
N GLY A 66 -7.45 -16.32 6.13
CA GLY A 66 -6.50 -17.16 6.86
C GLY A 66 -5.46 -16.42 7.71
N ASP A 67 -5.42 -15.08 7.71
CA ASP A 67 -4.50 -14.29 8.57
C ASP A 67 -5.03 -14.16 10.02
N GLN A 68 -6.10 -14.87 10.38
CA GLN A 68 -6.60 -15.06 11.74
C GLN A 68 -6.08 -16.37 12.35
N GLU A 69 -4.76 -16.49 12.56
CA GLU A 69 -4.18 -17.50 13.47
C GLU A 69 -3.34 -16.82 14.57
#